data_AF-A0A838PZS6-F1
#
_entry.id   AF-A0A838PZS6-F1
#
_cell.length_a   1.000
_cell.length_b   1.000
_cell.length_c   1.000
_cell.angle_alpha   90.00
_cell.angle_beta   90.00
_cell.angle_gamma   90.00
#
_symmetry.space_group_name_H-M   'P 1'
#
loop_
_entity.id
_entity.type
_entity.pdbx_description
1 polymer ?
#
loop_
_entity_poly.entity_id
_entity_poly.type
_entity_poly.pdbx_seq_one_letter_code
_entity_poly.pdbx_strand_id
1 'polypeptide(L)'
;MDEQEARSILSMYRAGEPALDDARVEEALRKVEADPDVAEWWDEEQELDRIIASKLATTRVPAGLKARVTPTVEARSPIVRSSWSRGVMLAAACIVALAAFFSSWRGPFRPAASMADYRDEMVSFVKV
;
A
#
# COMPACT_ATOMS: atom_id res chain seq x y z
N MET A 1 -0.04 8.83 15.97
CA MET A 1 0.12 7.37 15.86
C MET A 1 -0.54 6.64 17.02
N ASP A 2 -1.04 5.42 16.80
CA ASP A 2 -1.58 4.54 17.86
C ASP A 2 -0.52 3.66 18.54
N GLU A 3 -0.87 2.98 19.63
CA GLU A 3 0.05 2.12 20.41
C GLU A 3 0.61 0.95 19.58
N GLN A 4 -0.25 0.25 18.85
CA GLN A 4 0.15 -0.94 18.09
C GLN A 4 1.04 -0.56 16.89
N GLU A 5 0.73 0.54 16.24
CA GLU A 5 1.51 1.14 15.17
C GLU A 5 2.87 1.59 15.70
N ALA A 6 2.93 2.22 16.87
CA ALA A 6 4.20 2.58 17.51
C ALA A 6 5.07 1.36 17.79
N ARG A 7 4.49 0.31 18.42
CA ARG A 7 5.21 -0.95 18.66
C ARG A 7 5.68 -1.60 17.37
N SER A 8 4.84 -1.62 16.34
CA SER A 8 5.21 -2.17 15.03
C SER A 8 6.39 -1.43 14.40
N ILE A 9 6.42 -0.10 14.46
CA ILE A 9 7.53 0.69 13.91
C ILE A 9 8.80 0.46 14.72
N LEU A 10 8.69 0.51 16.05
CA LEU A 10 9.83 0.33 16.95
C LEU A 10 10.42 -1.08 16.90
N SER A 11 9.61 -2.13 16.69
CA SER A 11 10.10 -3.51 16.53
C SER A 11 11.03 -3.71 15.32
N MET A 12 10.98 -2.80 14.34
CA MET A 12 11.86 -2.80 13.18
C MET A 12 13.09 -1.91 13.37
N TYR A 13 13.08 -1.03 14.39
CA TYR A 13 14.17 -0.12 14.68
C TYR A 13 15.30 -0.86 15.38
N ARG A 14 16.51 -0.81 14.81
CA ARG A 14 17.72 -1.37 15.42
C ARG A 14 18.69 -0.27 15.82
N ALA A 15 19.04 -0.24 17.10
CA ALA A 15 20.01 0.71 17.62
C ALA A 15 21.39 0.53 16.93
N GLY A 16 21.92 1.61 16.35
CA GLY A 16 23.24 1.62 15.71
C GLY A 16 23.22 1.44 14.18
N GLU A 17 22.06 1.16 13.58
CA GLU A 17 21.88 1.53 12.17
C GLU A 17 21.72 3.05 12.10
N PRO A 18 22.28 3.73 11.07
CA PRO A 18 21.94 5.12 10.85
C PRO A 18 20.42 5.16 10.77
N ALA A 19 19.80 5.88 11.71
CA ALA A 19 18.38 6.14 11.63
C ALA A 19 18.16 6.65 10.20
N LEU A 20 17.49 5.83 9.39
CA LEU A 20 16.86 6.37 8.20
C LEU A 20 16.05 7.52 8.76
N ASP A 21 16.28 8.72 8.23
CA ASP A 21 15.67 9.98 8.65
C ASP A 21 14.16 9.87 8.43
N ASP A 22 13.53 9.08 9.29
CA ASP A 22 12.20 8.55 9.17
C ASP A 22 11.40 9.17 10.29
N ALA A 23 10.70 10.23 9.91
CA ALA A 23 9.81 10.98 10.79
C ALA A 23 8.82 10.07 11.54
N ARG A 24 8.51 8.88 11.02
CA ARG A 24 7.64 7.92 11.72
C ARG A 24 8.34 7.22 12.88
N VAL A 25 9.63 6.94 12.76
CA VAL A 25 10.44 6.41 13.87
C VAL A 25 10.56 7.45 14.97
N GLU A 26 10.77 8.73 14.63
CA GLU A 26 10.79 9.82 15.61
C GLU A 26 9.44 10.03 16.28
N GLU A 27 8.33 9.94 15.54
CA GLU A 27 6.98 9.96 16.13
C GLU A 27 6.77 8.77 17.08
N ALA A 28 7.34 7.61 16.77
CA ALA A 28 7.27 6.43 17.64
C ALA A 28 8.09 6.55 18.91
N LEU A 29 9.28 7.10 18.84
CA LEU A 29 10.09 7.41 20.02
C LEU A 29 9.41 8.44 20.92
N ARG A 30 8.74 9.46 20.35
CA ARG A 30 7.91 10.39 21.15
C ARG A 30 6.75 9.68 21.85
N LYS A 31 6.22 8.60 21.27
CA LYS A 31 5.16 7.81 21.90
C LYS A 31 5.67 6.99 23.09
N VAL A 32 6.91 6.49 23.02
CA VAL A 32 7.61 5.86 24.17
C VAL A 32 7.70 6.86 25.33
N GLU A 33 8.09 8.10 25.08
CA GLU A 33 8.20 9.12 26.13
C GLU A 33 6.85 9.50 26.76
N ALA A 34 5.77 9.47 25.96
CA ALA A 34 4.45 9.91 26.38
C ALA A 34 3.60 8.82 27.03
N ASP A 35 3.90 7.54 26.80
CA ASP A 35 3.04 6.40 27.14
C ASP A 35 3.82 5.32 27.93
N PRO A 36 3.53 5.11 29.22
CA PRO A 36 4.30 4.20 30.07
C PRO A 36 4.21 2.74 29.62
N ASP A 37 3.08 2.32 29.04
CA ASP A 37 2.88 0.93 28.59
C ASP A 37 3.70 0.62 27.32
N VAL A 38 3.97 1.67 26.52
CA VAL A 38 4.86 1.56 25.35
C VAL A 38 6.32 1.61 25.81
N ALA A 39 6.64 2.43 26.80
CA ALA A 39 7.98 2.51 27.38
C ALA A 39 8.43 1.19 28.02
N GLU A 40 7.61 0.57 28.86
CA GLU A 40 7.94 -0.70 29.50
C GLU A 40 8.22 -1.79 28.45
N TRP A 41 7.30 -1.95 27.48
CA TRP A 41 7.49 -2.87 26.38
C TRP A 41 8.77 -2.58 25.57
N TRP A 42 9.07 -1.30 25.32
CA TRP A 42 10.22 -0.91 24.53
C TRP A 42 11.54 -1.23 25.24
N ASP A 43 11.61 -1.02 26.55
CA ASP A 43 12.77 -1.37 27.36
C ASP A 43 13.02 -2.88 27.36
N GLU A 44 11.96 -3.70 27.43
CA GLU A 44 12.06 -5.16 27.31
C GLU A 44 12.61 -5.60 25.94
N GLU A 45 12.08 -5.01 24.86
CA GLU A 45 12.52 -5.31 23.49
C GLU A 45 14.01 -4.96 23.30
N GLN A 46 14.44 -3.80 23.82
CA GLN A 46 15.82 -3.33 23.74
C GLN A 46 16.79 -4.19 24.57
N GLU A 47 16.35 -4.73 25.71
CA GLU A 47 17.15 -5.67 26.50
C GLU A 47 17.29 -7.02 25.78
N LEU A 48 16.21 -7.54 25.19
CA LEU A 48 16.25 -8.76 24.39
C LEU A 48 17.24 -8.63 23.23
N ASP A 49 17.17 -7.51 22.50
CA ASP A 49 18.06 -7.22 21.38
C ASP A 49 19.53 -7.16 21.82
N ARG A 50 19.81 -6.53 22.98
CA ARG A 50 21.16 -6.48 23.57
C ARG A 50 21.68 -7.87 23.91
N ILE A 51 20.84 -8.72 24.49
CA ILE A 51 21.19 -10.11 24.81
C ILE A 51 21.52 -10.86 23.52
N ILE A 52 20.66 -10.79 22.49
CA ILE A 52 20.88 -11.47 21.20
C ILE A 52 22.18 -10.98 20.56
N ALA A 53 22.38 -9.65 20.48
CA ALA A 53 23.57 -9.05 19.91
C ALA A 53 24.84 -9.51 20.65
N SER A 54 24.81 -9.58 21.98
CA SER A 54 25.94 -10.06 22.79
C SER A 54 26.28 -11.52 22.49
N LYS A 55 25.26 -12.39 22.35
CA LYS A 55 25.46 -13.81 22.03
C LYS A 55 26.05 -13.96 20.64
N LEU A 56 25.51 -13.25 19.65
CA LEU A 56 26.02 -13.29 18.28
C LEU A 56 27.46 -12.75 18.18
N ALA A 57 27.81 -11.71 18.94
CA ALA A 57 29.16 -11.14 18.97
C ALA A 57 30.24 -12.13 19.44
N THR A 58 29.89 -13.11 20.26
CA THR A 58 30.83 -14.15 20.70
C THR A 58 31.16 -15.17 19.60
N THR A 59 30.36 -15.25 18.53
CA THR A 59 30.59 -16.17 17.42
C THR A 59 31.59 -15.57 16.43
N ARG A 60 32.67 -16.29 16.14
CA ARG A 60 33.67 -15.85 15.16
C ARG A 60 33.04 -15.82 13.78
N VAL A 61 33.03 -14.64 13.15
CA VAL A 61 32.63 -14.50 11.74
C VAL A 61 33.65 -15.27 10.87
N PRO A 62 33.21 -16.23 10.03
CA PRO A 62 34.11 -16.95 9.13
C PRO A 62 34.88 -15.99 8.22
N ALA A 63 36.17 -16.30 7.99
CA ALA A 63 37.01 -15.49 7.13
C ALA A 63 36.40 -15.36 5.73
N GLY A 64 36.39 -14.15 5.17
CA GLY A 64 35.84 -13.89 3.84
C GLY A 64 34.30 -13.88 3.76
N LEU A 65 33.54 -14.18 4.83
CA LEU A 65 32.08 -14.17 4.77
C LEU A 65 31.51 -12.78 4.45
N LYS A 66 32.04 -11.72 5.08
CA LYS A 66 31.63 -10.34 4.77
C LYS A 66 31.84 -10.02 3.29
N ALA A 67 32.97 -10.40 2.70
CA ALA A 67 33.26 -10.17 1.29
C ALA A 67 32.34 -10.98 0.34
N ARG A 68 31.82 -12.13 0.78
CA ARG A 68 30.89 -12.97 0.01
C ARG A 68 29.43 -12.54 0.14
N VAL A 69 29.06 -11.92 1.26
CA VAL A 69 27.67 -11.58 1.60
C VAL A 69 27.36 -10.11 1.34
N THR A 70 28.33 -9.21 1.41
CA THR A 70 28.14 -7.84 0.94
C THR A 70 27.89 -7.91 -0.56
N PRO A 71 26.67 -7.61 -1.05
CA PRO A 71 26.44 -7.54 -2.47
C PRO A 71 27.40 -6.49 -3.02
N THR A 72 28.20 -6.84 -4.01
CA THR A 72 28.84 -5.83 -4.86
C THR A 72 27.73 -4.87 -5.26
N VAL A 73 27.89 -3.58 -4.97
CA VAL A 73 26.86 -2.54 -5.16
C VAL A 73 26.26 -2.57 -6.59
N GLU A 74 26.98 -3.17 -7.54
CA GLU A 74 26.59 -3.41 -8.93
C GLU A 74 25.54 -4.53 -9.15
N ALA A 75 25.38 -5.47 -8.22
CA ALA A 75 24.45 -6.61 -8.36
C ALA A 75 23.07 -6.35 -7.73
N ARG A 76 22.75 -5.10 -7.38
CA ARG A 76 21.37 -4.71 -7.08
C ARG A 76 20.64 -4.63 -8.42
N SER A 77 20.21 -5.79 -8.92
CA SER A 77 19.25 -5.85 -10.02
C SER A 77 18.10 -4.90 -9.64
N PRO A 78 17.74 -3.91 -10.47
CA PRO A 78 16.60 -3.07 -10.16
C PRO A 78 15.44 -4.04 -9.96
N ILE A 79 14.80 -3.99 -8.79
CA ILE A 79 13.50 -4.60 -8.57
C ILE A 79 12.67 -4.10 -9.76
N VAL A 80 12.43 -5.00 -10.72
CA VAL A 80 11.69 -4.66 -11.93
C VAL A 80 10.29 -4.35 -11.41
N ARG A 81 10.02 -3.07 -11.13
CA ARG A 81 8.69 -2.57 -10.85
C ARG A 81 7.88 -2.95 -12.07
N SER A 82 7.14 -4.05 -11.91
CA SER A 82 6.47 -4.75 -12.98
C SER A 82 5.69 -3.72 -13.79
N SER A 83 6.02 -3.62 -15.08
CA SER A 83 5.41 -2.70 -16.05
C SER A 83 3.93 -2.99 -16.32
N TRP A 84 3.32 -3.86 -15.51
CA TRP A 84 1.93 -4.30 -15.57
C TRP A 84 0.92 -3.15 -15.48
N SER A 85 1.28 -2.04 -14.84
CA SER A 85 0.42 -0.84 -14.79
C SER A 85 0.15 -0.24 -16.17
N ARG A 86 1.11 -0.32 -17.11
CA ARG A 86 0.93 0.17 -18.49
C ARG A 86 -0.04 -0.70 -19.28
N GLY A 87 -0.01 -2.02 -19.07
CA GLY A 87 -0.96 -2.95 -19.68
C GLY A 87 -2.40 -2.72 -19.19
N VAL A 88 -2.56 -2.51 -17.88
CA VAL A 88 -3.87 -2.23 -17.27
C VAL A 88 -4.44 -0.89 -17.73
N MET A 89 -3.61 0.16 -17.83
CA MET A 89 -4.05 1.47 -18.34
C MET A 89 -4.48 1.42 -19.81
N LEU A 90 -3.75 0.69 -20.66
CA LEU A 90 -4.13 0.50 -22.06
C LEU A 90 -5.46 -0.26 -22.20
N ALA A 91 -5.66 -1.32 -21.41
CA ALA A 91 -6.91 -2.07 -21.40
C ALA A 91 -8.10 -1.18 -20.99
N ALA A 92 -7.94 -0.36 -19.94
CA ALA A 92 -8.97 0.59 -19.50
C ALA A 92 -9.30 1.63 -20.59
N ALA A 93 -8.29 2.19 -21.26
CA ALA A 93 -8.49 3.14 -22.36
C ALA A 93 -9.24 2.50 -23.55
N CYS A 94 -8.92 1.26 -23.91
CA CYS A 94 -9.64 0.53 -24.96
C CYS A 94 -11.11 0.28 -24.61
N ILE A 95 -11.43 -0.05 -23.36
CA ILE A 95 -12.82 -0.26 -22.90
C ILE A 95 -13.62 1.04 -23.03
N VAL A 96 -13.06 2.17 -22.60
CA VAL A 96 -13.72 3.49 -22.70
C VAL A 96 -13.92 3.89 -24.16
N ALA A 97 -12.92 3.67 -25.02
CA ALA A 97 -13.02 3.96 -26.45
C ALA A 97 -14.11 3.10 -27.13
N LEU A 98 -14.18 1.80 -26.81
CA LEU A 98 -15.22 0.92 -27.32
C LEU A 98 -16.62 1.32 -26.81
N ALA A 99 -16.76 1.68 -25.54
CA ALA A 99 -18.02 2.14 -24.98
C ALA A 99 -18.51 3.43 -25.65
N ALA A 100 -17.61 4.41 -25.87
CA ALA A 100 -17.93 5.64 -26.57
C ALA A 100 -18.29 5.38 -28.05
N PHE A 101 -17.57 4.48 -28.72
CA PHE A 101 -17.84 4.09 -30.10
C PHE A 101 -19.21 3.40 -30.24
N PHE A 102 -19.52 2.43 -29.36
CA PHE A 102 -20.82 1.76 -29.35
C PHE A 102 -21.97 2.68 -28.95
N SER A 103 -21.73 3.64 -28.05
CA SER A 103 -22.73 4.66 -27.67
C SER A 103 -23.01 5.63 -28.82
N SER A 104 -21.99 5.97 -29.61
CA SER A 104 -22.17 6.79 -30.82
C SER A 104 -22.87 6.01 -31.93
N TRP A 105 -22.67 4.69 -32.00
CA TRP A 105 -23.28 3.83 -33.04
C TRP A 105 -24.73 3.46 -32.73
N ARG A 106 -25.05 3.28 -31.45
CA ARG A 106 -26.44 3.22 -30.99
C ARG A 106 -26.95 4.65 -30.86
N GLY A 107 -27.42 5.21 -31.99
CA GLY A 107 -28.13 6.49 -32.00
C GLY A 107 -29.13 6.59 -30.84
N PRO A 108 -29.47 7.82 -30.40
CA PRO A 108 -30.10 8.06 -29.10
C PRO A 108 -31.25 7.08 -28.93
N PHE A 109 -31.10 6.14 -28.00
CA PHE A 109 -32.22 5.36 -27.51
C PHE A 109 -33.19 6.38 -26.93
N ARG A 110 -34.07 6.90 -27.79
CA ARG A 110 -35.30 7.52 -27.39
C ARG A 110 -36.04 6.40 -26.69
N PRO A 111 -36.30 6.47 -25.36
CA PRO A 111 -37.31 5.60 -24.79
C PRO A 111 -38.60 5.88 -25.55
N ALA A 112 -38.94 4.97 -26.45
CA ALA A 112 -40.13 5.03 -27.29
C ALA A 112 -41.33 4.63 -26.45
N ALA A 113 -41.65 5.49 -25.48
CA ALA A 113 -42.92 5.58 -24.77
C ALA A 113 -42.74 6.73 -23.77
N SER A 114 -43.01 7.96 -24.21
CA SER A 114 -43.18 9.03 -23.25
C SER A 114 -44.47 8.77 -22.48
N MET A 115 -44.51 9.13 -21.19
CA MET A 115 -45.73 9.02 -20.39
C MET A 115 -46.91 9.81 -21.00
N ALA A 116 -46.62 10.78 -21.87
CA ALA A 116 -47.62 11.51 -22.64
C ALA A 116 -48.31 10.63 -23.69
N ASP A 117 -47.56 9.77 -24.40
CA ASP A 117 -48.11 8.84 -25.39
C ASP A 117 -49.00 7.78 -24.72
N TYR A 118 -48.55 7.23 -23.58
CA TYR A 118 -49.35 6.30 -22.78
C TYR A 118 -50.64 6.95 -22.26
N ARG A 119 -50.55 8.22 -21.84
CA ARG A 119 -51.71 8.96 -21.35
C ARG A 119 -52.73 9.24 -22.48
N ASP A 120 -52.26 9.60 -23.67
CA ASP A 120 -53.14 9.86 -24.81
C ASP A 120 -53.85 8.58 -25.27
N GLU A 121 -53.12 7.46 -25.29
CA GLU A 121 -53.69 6.13 -25.57
C GLU A 121 -54.74 5.73 -24.53
N MET A 122 -54.48 5.90 -23.23
CA MET A 122 -55.44 5.59 -22.16
C MET A 122 -56.71 6.47 -22.21
N VAL A 123 -56.61 7.74 -22.61
CA VAL A 123 -57.76 8.65 -22.72
C VAL A 123 -58.63 8.32 -23.94
N SER A 124 -58.03 7.78 -25.02
CA SER A 124 -58.77 7.36 -26.21
C SER A 124 -59.79 6.25 -25.93
N PHE A 125 -59.51 5.37 -24.95
CA PHE A 125 -60.41 4.28 -24.56
C PHE A 125 -61.59 4.72 -23.68
N VAL A 126 -61.59 5.95 -23.16
CA VAL A 126 -62.62 6.45 -22.22
C VAL A 126 -63.68 7.33 -22.91
N LYS A 127 -63.48 7.67 -24.19
CA LYS A 127 -64.49 8.39 -24.97
C LYS A 127 -65.53 7.41 -25.53
N VAL A 128 -66.63 7.25 -24.79
CA VAL A 128 -67.95 6.82 -25.30
C VAL A 128 -68.75 8.06 -25.66
#